data_AF-V4PWC5-F1
#
_entry.id   AF-V4PWC5-F1
#
_cell.length_a   1.000
_cell.length_b   1.000
_cell.length_c   1.000
_cell.angle_alpha   90.00
_cell.angle_beta   90.00
_cell.angle_gamma   90.00
#
_symmetry.space_group_name_H-M   'P 1'
#
loop_
_entity.id
_entity.type
_entity.pdbx_description
1 polymer ?
#
loop_
_entity_poly.entity_id
_entity_poly.type
_entity_poly.pdbx_seq_one_letter_code
_entity_poly.pdbx_strand_id
1 'polypeptide(L)'
;MDQRLTALRAANATANVSSSQFYESFWMQAAKGDDQLRQRVKFALSEIFVTSFTGASQSPRGLASYYDMLGRDAFGNFRTLLQDVTYHPAMGLYLTYMGNQKEDAKTGRNPDENYAREVMQLMTIGLWELNTDGTRKTDMTGNPIPTYSTEDVKGLAKVFTGLSWYSPTPNNSTFWGGSKNVEAYTTPMIMYNSAHSTSAKAFLGSTIYATTVADGNGEVSKALDTLYNHPNVGPFLCRQLIQRLVTSNPTAPYIKRCAQTFNNNGSSVRGDMGAVIKAILIDSEARTVSTDASYGKLREPVVRLGNWMRSFDAASDSGNWLITSTSSQSQLNQSPLTSPSVFNFFRPGYVPANTIIGNKGKAAPELQITDEVSVAAYVNTMQTTIEKGIGSSSDVKAAYSKELALANDPVALVNRIDLLLGVRMSATLRARITDAVTGIAIPAAGAAQDTIDTAKLNRVRLAILLTMASPDYIAQR
;
A
#
# COMPACT_ATOMS: atom_id res chain seq x y z
N MET A 1 -3.22 10.12 14.63
CA MET A 1 -4.36 9.70 15.49
C MET A 1 -4.35 10.34 16.88
N ASP A 2 -3.22 10.33 17.59
CA ASP A 2 -3.19 10.79 18.99
C ASP A 2 -3.55 12.27 19.15
N GLN A 3 -3.06 13.15 18.28
CA GLN A 3 -3.50 14.56 18.24
C GLN A 3 -5.02 14.70 18.04
N ARG A 4 -5.61 13.87 17.16
CA ARG A 4 -7.06 13.86 16.90
C ARG A 4 -7.84 13.34 18.10
N LEU A 5 -7.34 12.30 18.77
CA LEU A 5 -7.94 11.80 20.01
C LEU A 5 -7.93 12.87 21.11
N THR A 6 -6.81 13.59 21.28
CA THR A 6 -6.70 14.71 22.22
C THR A 6 -7.72 15.80 21.88
N ALA A 7 -7.84 16.19 20.61
CA ALA A 7 -8.81 17.19 20.16
C ALA A 7 -10.27 16.75 20.40
N LEU A 8 -10.60 15.48 20.10
CA LEU A 8 -11.94 14.92 20.37
C LEU A 8 -12.24 14.89 21.87
N ARG A 9 -11.26 14.52 22.70
CA ARG A 9 -11.41 14.45 24.15
C ARG A 9 -11.51 15.81 24.83
N ALA A 10 -10.99 16.86 24.21
CA ALA A 10 -11.20 18.24 24.68
C ALA A 10 -12.68 18.65 24.59
N ALA A 11 -13.44 18.14 23.61
CA ALA A 11 -14.86 18.41 23.45
C ALA A 11 -15.75 17.37 24.16
N ASN A 12 -15.32 16.11 24.20
CA ASN A 12 -16.02 15.02 24.88
C ASN A 12 -15.01 14.07 25.51
N ALA A 13 -14.86 14.11 26.83
CA ALA A 13 -13.86 13.33 27.57
C ALA A 13 -13.92 11.81 27.33
N THR A 14 -15.08 11.26 26.95
CA THR A 14 -15.24 9.83 26.65
C THR A 14 -15.07 9.47 25.17
N ALA A 15 -14.73 10.44 24.32
CA ALA A 15 -14.53 10.22 22.90
C ALA A 15 -13.39 9.23 22.63
N ASN A 16 -13.62 8.40 21.62
CA ASN A 16 -12.67 7.45 21.08
C ASN A 16 -12.50 7.68 19.59
N VAL A 17 -11.35 7.25 19.07
CA VAL A 17 -11.08 7.27 17.64
C VAL A 17 -11.59 5.99 16.98
N SER A 18 -12.16 6.13 15.79
CA SER A 18 -12.57 5.03 14.93
C SER A 18 -11.71 4.96 13.67
N SER A 19 -12.00 4.01 12.78
CA SER A 19 -11.37 3.95 11.46
C SER A 19 -11.65 5.21 10.63
N SER A 20 -12.76 5.94 10.87
CA SER A 20 -13.04 7.21 10.20
C SER A 20 -11.93 8.23 10.41
N GLN A 21 -11.43 8.40 11.64
CA GLN A 21 -10.35 9.37 11.92
C GLN A 21 -9.02 8.95 11.29
N PHE A 22 -8.82 7.65 11.03
CA PHE A 22 -7.68 7.21 10.22
C PHE A 22 -7.84 7.65 8.76
N TYR A 23 -9.01 7.44 8.14
CA TYR A 23 -9.25 7.85 6.75
C TYR A 23 -9.19 9.37 6.58
N GLU A 24 -9.77 10.13 7.51
CA GLU A 24 -9.68 11.60 7.57
C GLU A 24 -8.21 12.05 7.51
N SER A 25 -7.36 11.45 8.37
CA SER A 25 -5.93 11.76 8.43
C SER A 25 -5.16 11.28 7.20
N PHE A 26 -5.52 10.13 6.63
CA PHE A 26 -4.93 9.61 5.40
C PHE A 26 -5.17 10.59 4.23
N TRP A 27 -6.42 11.01 4.03
CA TRP A 27 -6.77 11.88 2.90
C TRP A 27 -6.17 13.27 3.04
N MET A 28 -6.11 13.81 4.27
CA MET A 28 -5.39 15.06 4.55
C MET A 28 -3.92 14.98 4.14
N GLN A 29 -3.22 13.90 4.53
CA GLN A 29 -1.81 13.70 4.18
C GLN A 29 -1.62 13.46 2.68
N ALA A 30 -2.50 12.67 2.04
CA ALA A 30 -2.47 12.43 0.61
C ALA A 30 -2.65 13.74 -0.18
N ALA A 31 -3.55 14.61 0.25
CA ALA A 31 -3.83 15.87 -0.44
C ALA A 31 -2.82 16.98 -0.14
N LYS A 32 -2.39 17.15 1.13
CA LYS A 32 -1.63 18.32 1.58
C LYS A 32 -0.24 18.03 2.13
N GLY A 33 0.14 16.76 2.36
CA GLY A 33 1.46 16.43 2.88
C GLY A 33 2.58 16.93 1.97
N ASP A 34 3.64 17.49 2.54
CA ASP A 34 4.82 17.94 1.79
C ASP A 34 5.73 16.77 1.37
N ASP A 35 5.58 15.62 2.04
CA ASP A 35 6.41 14.42 1.90
C ASP A 35 5.79 13.38 0.94
N GLN A 36 5.27 13.81 -0.20
CA GLN A 36 4.47 12.95 -1.10
C GLN A 36 5.13 11.65 -1.54
N LEU A 37 6.45 11.66 -1.76
CA LEU A 37 7.17 10.43 -2.06
C LEU A 37 7.05 9.44 -0.91
N ARG A 38 7.17 9.90 0.35
CA ARG A 38 6.96 9.07 1.54
C ARG A 38 5.53 8.53 1.58
N GLN A 39 4.53 9.36 1.30
CA GLN A 39 3.12 8.91 1.30
C GLN A 39 2.87 7.81 0.25
N ARG A 40 3.44 7.94 -0.95
CA ARG A 40 3.36 6.91 -2.00
C ARG A 40 4.09 5.62 -1.63
N VAL A 41 5.28 5.71 -1.04
CA VAL A 41 6.05 4.54 -0.58
C VAL A 41 5.38 3.88 0.62
N LYS A 42 4.90 4.64 1.60
CA LYS A 42 4.12 4.17 2.76
C LYS A 42 2.90 3.37 2.31
N PHE A 43 2.15 3.89 1.33
CA PHE A 43 1.02 3.17 0.74
C PHE A 43 1.48 1.87 0.05
N ALA A 44 2.51 1.92 -0.80
CA ALA A 44 3.07 0.72 -1.43
C ALA A 44 3.56 -0.34 -0.41
N LEU A 45 4.17 0.09 0.69
CA LEU A 45 4.58 -0.80 1.77
C LEU A 45 3.40 -1.42 2.50
N SER A 46 2.30 -0.69 2.70
CA SER A 46 1.08 -1.25 3.31
C SER A 46 0.41 -2.32 2.45
N GLU A 47 0.71 -2.32 1.14
CA GLU A 47 0.26 -3.32 0.19
C GLU A 47 1.15 -4.57 0.13
N ILE A 48 2.37 -4.49 0.67
CA ILE A 48 3.33 -5.61 0.76
C ILE A 48 3.28 -6.22 2.17
N PHE A 49 3.31 -5.37 3.20
CA PHE A 49 3.20 -5.74 4.61
C PHE A 49 1.76 -5.56 5.08
N VAL A 50 0.88 -6.43 4.58
CA VAL A 50 -0.56 -6.26 4.67
C VAL A 50 -1.06 -6.41 6.11
N THR A 51 -1.82 -5.41 6.57
CA THR A 51 -2.77 -5.49 7.69
C THR A 51 -4.09 -4.86 7.26
N SER A 52 -5.20 -5.14 7.96
CA SER A 52 -6.51 -4.69 7.53
C SER A 52 -7.48 -4.41 8.67
N PHE A 53 -8.32 -3.39 8.50
CA PHE A 53 -9.54 -3.15 9.28
C PHE A 53 -10.60 -4.22 9.06
N THR A 54 -10.48 -5.03 8.00
CA THR A 54 -11.38 -6.12 7.67
C THR A 54 -10.90 -7.44 8.28
N GLY A 55 -11.81 -8.20 8.90
CA GLY A 55 -11.59 -9.59 9.32
C GLY A 55 -11.00 -9.78 10.73
N ALA A 56 -9.92 -9.10 11.09
CA ALA A 56 -9.29 -9.23 12.40
C ALA A 56 -9.80 -8.16 13.40
N SER A 57 -9.83 -8.48 14.71
CA SER A 57 -10.15 -7.55 15.80
C SER A 57 -9.03 -6.51 16.01
N GLN A 58 -8.89 -5.60 15.05
CA GLN A 58 -7.85 -4.58 15.04
C GLN A 58 -8.28 -3.32 15.78
N SER A 59 -7.32 -2.69 16.46
CA SER A 59 -7.52 -1.35 17.05
C SER A 59 -7.29 -0.29 15.98
N PRO A 60 -8.20 0.69 15.79
CA PRO A 60 -7.95 1.81 14.88
C PRO A 60 -6.70 2.61 15.20
N ARG A 61 -6.41 2.79 16.49
CA ARG A 61 -5.16 3.43 16.92
C ARG A 61 -3.94 2.57 16.57
N GLY A 62 -4.04 1.25 16.74
CA GLY A 62 -2.98 0.31 16.39
C GLY A 62 -2.69 0.27 14.88
N LEU A 63 -3.71 0.21 14.04
CA LEU A 63 -3.52 0.24 12.58
C LEU A 63 -2.99 1.58 12.08
N ALA A 64 -3.39 2.70 12.69
CA ALA A 64 -2.80 3.99 12.38
C ALA A 64 -1.30 4.04 12.75
N SER A 65 -0.94 3.55 13.94
CA SER A 65 0.46 3.42 14.36
C SER A 65 1.27 2.50 13.43
N TYR A 66 0.67 1.40 12.98
CA TYR A 66 1.28 0.51 12.00
C TYR A 66 1.56 1.24 10.69
N TYR A 67 0.57 1.96 10.18
CA TYR A 67 0.72 2.75 8.96
C TYR A 67 1.83 3.80 9.12
N ASP A 68 1.85 4.53 10.24
CA ASP A 68 2.87 5.54 10.53
C ASP A 68 4.28 4.94 10.65
N MET A 69 4.43 3.75 11.23
CA MET A 69 5.69 3.00 11.24
C MET A 69 6.19 2.70 9.81
N LEU A 70 5.32 2.24 8.90
CA LEU A 70 5.71 2.03 7.49
C LEU A 70 6.19 3.33 6.84
N GLY A 71 5.60 4.47 7.21
CA GLY A 71 6.01 5.79 6.75
C GLY A 71 7.37 6.22 7.30
N ARG A 72 7.61 6.00 8.59
CA ARG A 72 8.90 6.26 9.26
C ARG A 72 10.02 5.47 8.58
N ASP A 73 9.79 4.19 8.34
CA ASP A 73 10.80 3.25 7.85
C ASP A 73 10.94 3.23 6.33
N ALA A 74 10.11 3.98 5.60
CA ALA A 74 10.02 4.01 4.14
C ALA A 74 11.36 4.20 3.40
N PHE A 75 12.31 4.92 4.02
CA PHE A 75 13.64 5.19 3.46
C PHE A 75 14.79 4.73 4.37
N GLY A 76 14.47 3.92 5.40
CA GLY A 76 15.45 3.36 6.32
C GLY A 76 16.08 2.07 5.80
N ASN A 77 16.41 1.16 6.72
CA ASN A 77 16.91 -0.17 6.35
C ASN A 77 15.78 -1.21 6.35
N PHE A 78 15.74 -2.07 5.32
CA PHE A 78 14.77 -3.16 5.23
C PHE A 78 14.81 -4.11 6.43
N ARG A 79 15.98 -4.35 7.05
CA ARG A 79 16.08 -5.19 8.25
C ARG A 79 15.33 -4.59 9.44
N THR A 80 15.41 -3.27 9.59
CA THR A 80 14.67 -2.51 10.61
C THR A 80 13.17 -2.56 10.33
N LEU A 81 12.76 -2.27 9.09
CA LEU A 81 11.36 -2.38 8.68
C LEU A 81 10.79 -3.78 8.96
N LEU A 82 11.51 -4.84 8.60
CA LEU A 82 11.08 -6.22 8.85
C LEU A 82 10.92 -6.50 10.35
N GLN A 83 11.82 -5.98 11.19
CA GLN A 83 11.73 -6.10 12.64
C GLN A 83 10.52 -5.37 13.18
N ASP A 84 10.34 -4.12 12.78
CA ASP A 84 9.27 -3.29 13.29
C ASP A 84 7.92 -3.87 12.87
N VAL A 85 7.79 -4.41 11.65
CA VAL A 85 6.63 -5.21 11.23
C VAL A 85 6.44 -6.45 12.12
N THR A 86 7.50 -7.23 12.36
CA THR A 86 7.45 -8.47 13.17
C THR A 86 6.98 -8.20 14.59
N TYR A 87 7.41 -7.10 15.19
CA TYR A 87 7.05 -6.78 16.57
C TYR A 87 5.79 -5.90 16.66
N HIS A 88 5.22 -5.40 15.56
CA HIS A 88 4.05 -4.55 15.66
C HIS A 88 2.80 -5.35 16.06
N PRO A 89 2.05 -4.94 17.10
CA PRO A 89 0.88 -5.68 17.59
C PRO A 89 -0.22 -5.85 16.52
N ALA A 90 -0.40 -4.87 15.63
CA ALA A 90 -1.33 -5.00 14.50
C ALA A 90 -0.99 -6.19 13.58
N MET A 91 0.30 -6.44 13.32
CA MET A 91 0.75 -7.60 12.54
C MET A 91 0.57 -8.89 13.35
N GLY A 92 0.94 -8.87 14.64
CA GLY A 92 0.69 -9.94 15.62
C GLY A 92 -0.74 -10.46 15.59
N LEU A 93 -1.71 -9.54 15.60
CA LEU A 93 -3.14 -9.87 15.53
C LEU A 93 -3.55 -10.36 14.14
N TYR A 94 -3.05 -9.71 13.07
CA TYR A 94 -3.49 -10.00 11.70
C TYR A 94 -3.04 -11.39 11.23
N LEU A 95 -1.81 -11.78 11.57
CA LEU A 95 -1.22 -13.06 11.22
C LEU A 95 -1.16 -14.03 12.41
N THR A 96 -2.04 -13.83 13.38
CA THR A 96 -2.41 -14.78 14.45
C THR A 96 -1.27 -15.28 15.35
N TYR A 97 -0.12 -14.59 15.37
CA TYR A 97 1.03 -14.98 16.22
C TYR A 97 1.12 -14.17 17.53
N MET A 98 0.23 -13.20 17.75
CA MET A 98 0.02 -12.57 19.07
C MET A 98 -0.42 -13.64 20.08
N GLY A 99 0.41 -13.89 21.10
CA GLY A 99 0.13 -14.93 22.09
C GLY A 99 0.39 -16.35 21.58
N ASN A 100 1.16 -16.52 20.50
CA ASN A 100 1.55 -17.84 20.01
C ASN A 100 2.35 -18.60 21.08
N GLN A 101 2.00 -19.87 21.32
CA GLN A 101 2.59 -20.66 22.38
C GLN A 101 3.50 -21.75 21.82
N LYS A 102 4.53 -22.08 22.59
CA LYS A 102 5.34 -23.29 22.36
C LYS A 102 4.49 -24.56 22.30
N GLU A 103 5.03 -25.54 21.60
CA GLU A 103 4.47 -26.88 21.51
C GLU A 103 4.24 -27.50 22.89
N ASP A 104 3.25 -28.40 22.96
CA ASP A 104 2.96 -29.18 24.16
C ASP A 104 2.47 -30.57 23.77
N ALA A 105 3.34 -31.56 23.98
CA ALA A 105 3.08 -32.95 23.64
C ALA A 105 1.91 -33.56 24.42
N LYS A 106 1.56 -33.02 25.60
CA LYS A 106 0.44 -33.55 26.40
C LYS A 106 -0.91 -33.17 25.80
N THR A 107 -1.00 -31.96 25.24
CA THR A 107 -2.24 -31.44 24.63
C THR A 107 -2.26 -31.59 23.12
N GLY A 108 -1.12 -31.92 22.50
CA GLY A 108 -0.97 -31.95 21.04
C GLY A 108 -0.86 -30.55 20.43
N ARG A 109 -0.65 -29.49 21.23
CA ARG A 109 -0.53 -28.12 20.72
C ARG A 109 0.73 -27.97 19.89
N ASN A 110 0.57 -27.38 18.71
CA ASN A 110 1.68 -26.90 17.87
C ASN A 110 1.66 -25.37 17.79
N PRO A 111 2.82 -24.72 17.62
CA PRO A 111 2.89 -23.29 17.33
C PRO A 111 2.09 -22.90 16.08
N ASP A 112 1.49 -21.71 16.08
CA ASP A 112 0.85 -21.14 14.90
C ASP A 112 1.91 -20.85 13.82
N GLU A 113 1.68 -21.37 12.61
CA GLU A 113 2.57 -21.31 11.46
C GLU A 113 2.32 -20.12 10.53
N ASN A 114 1.22 -19.38 10.71
CA ASN A 114 0.74 -18.39 9.76
C ASN A 114 1.78 -17.29 9.51
N TYR A 115 2.26 -16.63 10.57
CA TYR A 115 3.30 -15.60 10.41
C TYR A 115 4.60 -16.14 9.81
N ALA A 116 5.04 -17.34 10.21
CA ALA A 116 6.24 -17.97 9.65
C ALA A 116 6.12 -18.21 8.15
N ARG A 117 4.94 -18.64 7.68
CA ARG A 117 4.66 -18.80 6.26
C ARG A 117 4.64 -17.46 5.53
N GLU A 118 3.87 -16.49 6.03
CA GLU A 118 3.64 -15.25 5.30
C GLU A 118 4.86 -14.30 5.31
N VAL A 119 5.67 -14.30 6.39
CA VAL A 119 6.91 -13.51 6.42
C VAL A 119 7.90 -14.03 5.37
N MET A 120 7.96 -15.33 5.11
CA MET A 120 8.74 -15.92 4.02
C MET A 120 8.09 -15.65 2.65
N GLN A 121 6.83 -16.03 2.51
CA GLN A 121 6.14 -16.10 1.22
C GLN A 121 5.77 -14.74 0.63
N LEU A 122 5.28 -13.82 1.46
CA LEU A 122 4.68 -12.56 0.99
C LEU A 122 5.60 -11.36 1.23
N MET A 123 6.42 -11.41 2.28
CA MET A 123 7.17 -10.24 2.73
C MET A 123 8.67 -10.26 2.38
N THR A 124 9.27 -11.44 2.20
CA THR A 124 10.74 -11.54 2.05
C THR A 124 11.21 -12.34 0.83
N ILE A 125 10.99 -13.65 0.78
CA ILE A 125 11.70 -14.54 -0.16
C ILE A 125 10.81 -15.10 -1.27
N GLY A 126 9.48 -15.04 -1.14
CA GLY A 126 8.57 -15.58 -2.15
C GLY A 126 8.47 -17.10 -2.09
N LEU A 127 7.82 -17.68 -3.10
CA LEU A 127 7.63 -19.13 -3.26
C LEU A 127 8.78 -19.83 -4.01
N TRP A 128 9.50 -19.09 -4.85
CA TRP A 128 10.42 -19.66 -5.84
C TRP A 128 11.76 -18.96 -5.76
N GLU A 129 12.86 -19.71 -5.83
CA GLU A 129 14.20 -19.15 -5.90
C GLU A 129 14.32 -18.24 -7.13
N LEU A 130 14.99 -17.10 -6.95
CA LEU A 130 15.15 -16.08 -7.97
C LEU A 130 16.64 -15.88 -8.31
N ASN A 131 16.90 -15.67 -9.60
CA ASN A 131 18.11 -14.96 -10.02
C ASN A 131 18.02 -13.49 -9.59
N THR A 132 19.14 -12.78 -9.57
CA THR A 132 19.17 -11.35 -9.21
C THR A 132 18.30 -10.48 -10.12
N ASP A 133 18.05 -10.91 -11.36
CA ASP A 133 17.17 -10.23 -12.32
C ASP A 133 15.67 -10.55 -12.11
N GLY A 134 15.34 -11.32 -11.07
CA GLY A 134 13.98 -11.72 -10.72
C GLY A 134 13.39 -12.82 -11.58
N THR A 135 14.15 -13.43 -12.50
CA THR A 135 13.74 -14.67 -13.17
C THR A 135 13.80 -15.84 -12.18
N ARG A 136 12.93 -16.85 -12.37
CA ARG A 136 12.93 -18.04 -11.50
C ARG A 136 14.15 -18.89 -11.81
N LYS A 137 14.82 -19.40 -10.77
CA LYS A 137 15.76 -20.50 -10.94
C LYS A 137 14.98 -21.79 -11.19
N THR A 138 15.57 -22.65 -12.01
CA THR A 138 15.02 -23.98 -12.30
C THR A 138 16.04 -25.04 -11.94
N ASP A 139 15.53 -26.22 -11.58
CA ASP A 139 16.37 -27.42 -11.49
C ASP A 139 16.85 -27.88 -12.87
N MET A 140 17.61 -28.98 -12.90
CA MET A 140 18.13 -29.57 -14.15
C MET A 140 17.02 -30.05 -15.11
N THR A 141 15.78 -30.19 -14.64
CA THR A 141 14.62 -30.63 -15.42
C THR A 141 13.73 -29.46 -15.86
N GLY A 142 14.08 -28.22 -15.51
CA GLY A 142 13.33 -27.02 -15.87
C GLY A 142 12.22 -26.64 -14.90
N ASN A 143 12.06 -27.34 -13.77
CA ASN A 143 11.04 -27.01 -12.77
C ASN A 143 11.52 -25.88 -11.86
N PRO A 144 10.66 -24.90 -11.49
CA PRO A 144 11.00 -23.87 -10.52
C PRO A 144 11.41 -24.46 -9.16
N ILE A 145 12.49 -23.94 -8.58
CA ILE A 145 12.99 -24.39 -7.27
C ILE A 145 12.23 -23.65 -6.15
N PRO A 146 11.60 -24.34 -5.19
CA PRO A 146 10.93 -23.69 -4.06
C PRO A 146 11.95 -23.07 -3.08
N THR A 147 11.62 -21.94 -2.47
CA THR A 147 12.48 -21.23 -1.49
C THR A 147 12.50 -21.85 -0.10
N TYR A 148 11.44 -22.55 0.27
CA TYR A 148 11.28 -23.14 1.59
C TYR A 148 10.38 -24.38 1.51
N SER A 149 10.47 -25.22 2.52
CA SER A 149 9.69 -26.41 2.74
C SER A 149 8.71 -26.24 3.90
N THR A 150 7.80 -27.20 4.08
CA THR A 150 6.94 -27.25 5.27
C THR A 150 7.73 -27.33 6.57
N GLU A 151 8.92 -27.95 6.57
CA GLU A 151 9.76 -28.06 7.77
C GLU A 151 10.39 -26.71 8.15
N ASP A 152 10.73 -25.88 7.16
CA ASP A 152 11.18 -24.51 7.41
C ASP A 152 10.08 -23.68 8.08
N VAL A 153 8.83 -23.85 7.64
CA VAL A 153 7.68 -23.17 8.26
C VAL A 153 7.52 -23.58 9.72
N LYS A 154 7.54 -24.89 10.01
CA LYS A 154 7.42 -25.41 11.39
C LYS A 154 8.57 -24.93 12.28
N GLY A 155 9.80 -24.98 11.77
CA GLY A 155 10.98 -24.53 12.50
C GLY A 155 10.93 -23.04 12.82
N LEU A 156 10.55 -22.22 11.83
CA LEU A 156 10.41 -20.79 12.00
C LEU A 156 9.20 -20.40 12.88
N ALA A 157 8.10 -21.15 12.84
CA ALA A 157 6.93 -20.93 13.69
C ALA A 157 7.29 -20.98 15.18
N LYS A 158 8.16 -21.92 15.57
CA LYS A 158 8.67 -22.01 16.95
C LYS A 158 9.42 -20.75 17.40
N VAL A 159 10.12 -20.07 16.49
CA VAL A 159 10.87 -18.83 16.80
C VAL A 159 9.93 -17.72 17.26
N PHE A 160 8.73 -17.64 16.68
CA PHE A 160 7.77 -16.57 17.00
C PHE A 160 6.86 -16.87 18.21
N THR A 161 7.02 -18.04 18.84
CA THR A 161 6.32 -18.34 20.10
C THR A 161 6.76 -17.41 21.22
N GLY A 162 5.84 -17.04 22.10
CA GLY A 162 6.10 -16.14 23.22
C GLY A 162 5.97 -14.64 22.89
N LEU A 163 5.90 -14.23 21.63
CA LEU A 163 5.59 -12.84 21.28
C LEU A 163 4.16 -12.49 21.68
N SER A 164 4.00 -11.45 22.50
CA SER A 164 2.69 -10.97 22.89
C SER A 164 2.68 -9.51 23.35
N TRP A 165 1.54 -9.05 23.85
CA TRP A 165 1.26 -7.69 24.29
C TRP A 165 2.37 -7.10 25.16
N TYR A 166 2.73 -5.85 24.84
CA TYR A 166 3.55 -5.03 25.71
C TYR A 166 2.92 -4.90 27.10
N SER A 167 3.76 -5.06 28.13
CA SER A 167 3.44 -4.77 29.53
C SER A 167 4.72 -4.34 30.25
N PRO A 168 4.67 -3.30 31.09
CA PRO A 168 5.80 -2.94 31.96
C PRO A 168 6.05 -4.01 33.05
N THR A 169 5.04 -4.83 33.36
CA THR A 169 5.11 -5.90 34.36
C THR A 169 4.58 -7.20 33.73
N PRO A 170 5.38 -7.85 32.85
CA PRO A 170 4.92 -9.01 32.09
C PRO A 170 4.64 -10.21 32.99
N ASN A 171 3.49 -10.84 32.81
CA ASN A 171 3.09 -12.07 33.50
C ASN A 171 2.15 -12.90 32.62
N ASN A 172 1.69 -14.06 33.12
CA ASN A 172 0.81 -14.95 32.36
C ASN A 172 -0.54 -14.30 31.98
N SER A 173 -1.07 -13.40 32.80
CA SER A 173 -2.30 -12.66 32.46
C SER A 173 -2.05 -11.68 31.30
N THR A 174 -0.96 -10.91 31.35
CA THR A 174 -0.65 -9.92 30.31
C THR A 174 -0.26 -10.57 28.98
N PHE A 175 0.29 -11.79 29.00
CA PHE A 175 0.50 -12.58 27.79
C PHE A 175 -0.79 -12.81 27.00
N TRP A 176 -1.94 -12.94 27.67
CA TRP A 176 -3.26 -13.04 27.02
C TRP A 176 -3.96 -11.68 26.88
N GLY A 177 -3.29 -10.61 27.26
CA GLY A 177 -3.83 -9.25 27.27
C GLY A 177 -4.74 -8.93 28.44
N GLY A 178 -4.67 -9.68 29.55
CA GLY A 178 -5.25 -9.25 30.82
C GLY A 178 -4.60 -7.97 31.33
N SER A 179 -5.40 -7.03 31.81
CA SER A 179 -4.93 -5.71 32.30
C SER A 179 -4.07 -4.95 31.29
N LYS A 180 -4.41 -5.04 29.99
CA LYS A 180 -3.68 -4.40 28.90
C LYS A 180 -3.44 -2.91 29.16
N ASN A 181 -2.18 -2.49 29.02
CA ASN A 181 -1.82 -1.08 29.00
C ASN A 181 -2.51 -0.39 27.80
N VAL A 182 -2.91 0.86 27.95
CA VAL A 182 -3.52 1.66 26.87
C VAL A 182 -2.63 1.76 25.62
N GLU A 183 -1.31 1.69 25.82
CA GLU A 183 -0.29 1.72 24.77
C GLU A 183 0.03 0.34 24.17
N ALA A 184 -0.60 -0.74 24.63
CA ALA A 184 -0.30 -2.10 24.15
C ALA A 184 -0.63 -2.31 22.66
N TYR A 185 -1.48 -1.46 22.06
CA TYR A 185 -1.82 -1.49 20.63
C TYR A 185 -0.84 -0.72 19.73
N THR A 186 0.02 0.11 20.32
CA THR A 186 0.93 1.02 19.61
C THR A 186 2.40 0.78 19.98
N THR A 187 2.64 0.08 21.08
CA THR A 187 3.98 -0.32 21.52
C THR A 187 4.34 -1.68 20.92
N PRO A 188 5.60 -1.90 20.49
CA PRO A 188 6.06 -3.21 20.04
C PRO A 188 5.72 -4.32 21.05
N MET A 189 5.30 -5.47 20.53
CA MET A 189 5.17 -6.70 21.30
C MET A 189 6.47 -7.02 22.05
N ILE A 190 6.36 -7.77 23.13
CA ILE A 190 7.50 -8.23 23.92
C ILE A 190 7.53 -9.75 23.98
N MET A 191 8.71 -10.30 24.25
CA MET A 191 8.91 -11.74 24.36
C MET A 191 8.61 -12.24 25.78
N TYR A 192 7.70 -13.21 25.87
CA TYR A 192 7.39 -13.96 27.09
C TYR A 192 8.08 -15.32 27.02
N ASN A 193 9.33 -15.37 27.51
CA ASN A 193 10.19 -16.57 27.44
C ASN A 193 9.57 -17.82 28.08
N SER A 194 8.63 -17.68 29.02
CA SER A 194 7.89 -18.83 29.59
C SER A 194 7.01 -19.55 28.56
N ALA A 195 6.51 -18.82 27.56
CA ALA A 195 5.70 -19.33 26.46
C ALA A 195 6.51 -19.63 25.19
N HIS A 196 7.80 -19.29 25.15
CA HIS A 196 8.70 -19.53 24.02
C HIS A 196 9.22 -20.97 23.99
N SER A 197 9.35 -21.52 22.78
CA SER A 197 9.84 -22.88 22.54
C SER A 197 11.35 -22.96 22.76
N THR A 198 11.82 -23.92 23.55
CA THR A 198 13.26 -24.18 23.73
C THR A 198 13.74 -25.42 22.97
N SER A 199 12.90 -26.03 22.15
CA SER A 199 13.30 -27.15 21.30
C SER A 199 14.16 -26.68 20.13
N ALA A 200 14.81 -27.64 19.47
CA ALA A 200 15.58 -27.37 18.27
C ALA A 200 14.68 -26.84 17.13
N LYS A 201 15.23 -25.90 16.37
CA LYS A 201 14.58 -25.22 15.24
C LYS A 201 15.52 -25.23 14.05
N ALA A 202 15.01 -25.57 12.87
CA ALA A 202 15.76 -25.51 11.62
C ALA A 202 14.90 -24.80 10.58
N PHE A 203 15.47 -23.84 9.86
CA PHE A 203 14.80 -23.11 8.80
C PHE A 203 15.82 -22.46 7.88
N LEU A 204 15.61 -22.52 6.57
CA LEU A 204 16.42 -21.85 5.53
C LEU A 204 17.92 -22.12 5.68
N GLY A 205 18.29 -23.36 6.04
CA GLY A 205 19.67 -23.77 6.31
C GLY A 205 20.25 -23.27 7.65
N SER A 206 19.52 -22.46 8.41
CA SER A 206 19.87 -22.03 9.76
C SER A 206 19.39 -23.04 10.80
N THR A 207 20.19 -23.26 11.85
CA THR A 207 19.83 -24.13 12.98
C THR A 207 19.96 -23.37 14.30
N ILE A 208 18.96 -23.53 15.16
CA ILE A 208 18.97 -23.13 16.56
C ILE A 208 18.84 -24.43 17.37
N TYR A 209 19.87 -24.74 18.16
CA TYR A 209 19.89 -25.96 18.95
C TYR A 209 18.94 -25.88 20.14
N ALA A 210 18.47 -27.05 20.60
CA ALA A 210 17.66 -27.12 21.80
C ALA A 210 18.42 -26.58 23.01
N THR A 211 17.70 -25.93 23.92
CA THR A 211 18.26 -25.30 25.12
C THR A 211 17.32 -25.50 26.31
N THR A 212 17.83 -25.29 27.51
CA THR A 212 17.03 -25.22 28.74
C THR A 212 16.69 -23.78 29.13
N VAL A 213 17.34 -22.80 28.52
CA VAL A 213 17.14 -21.35 28.75
C VAL A 213 16.63 -20.72 27.47
N ALA A 214 15.42 -20.16 27.51
CA ALA A 214 14.81 -19.48 26.37
C ALA A 214 15.47 -18.10 26.12
N ASP A 215 15.81 -17.84 24.86
CA ASP A 215 16.25 -16.53 24.35
C ASP A 215 15.40 -16.13 23.12
N GLY A 216 14.10 -15.95 23.32
CA GLY A 216 13.20 -15.73 22.18
C GLY A 216 13.54 -14.49 21.36
N ASN A 217 14.04 -13.41 21.98
CA ASN A 217 14.44 -12.21 21.23
C ASN A 217 15.71 -12.44 20.40
N GLY A 218 16.72 -13.13 20.93
CA GLY A 218 17.90 -13.50 20.16
C GLY A 218 17.56 -14.42 18.99
N GLU A 219 16.65 -15.37 19.21
CA GLU A 219 16.18 -16.27 18.16
C GLU A 219 15.38 -15.55 17.06
N VAL A 220 14.46 -14.64 17.42
CA VAL A 220 13.76 -13.79 16.44
C VAL A 220 14.77 -12.95 15.66
N SER A 221 15.75 -12.34 16.32
CA SER A 221 16.79 -11.57 15.61
C SER A 221 17.54 -12.43 14.60
N LYS A 222 17.97 -13.63 14.98
CA LYS A 222 18.65 -14.59 14.09
C LYS A 222 17.76 -15.00 12.91
N ALA A 223 16.47 -15.22 13.13
CA ALA A 223 15.53 -15.55 12.07
C ALA A 223 15.37 -14.40 11.07
N LEU A 224 15.19 -13.17 11.55
CA LEU A 224 15.06 -11.99 10.70
C LEU A 224 16.36 -11.69 9.95
N ASP A 225 17.53 -11.93 10.56
CA ASP A 225 18.84 -11.83 9.88
C ASP A 225 18.99 -12.89 8.79
N THR A 226 18.52 -14.11 9.02
CA THR A 226 18.52 -15.19 8.03
C THR A 226 17.65 -14.80 6.82
N LEU A 227 16.44 -14.29 7.06
CA LEU A 227 15.55 -13.81 6.01
C LEU A 227 16.16 -12.64 5.24
N TYR A 228 16.65 -11.62 5.95
CA TYR A 228 17.26 -10.42 5.36
C TYR A 228 18.47 -10.72 4.46
N ASN A 229 19.30 -11.68 4.86
CA ASN A 229 20.47 -12.10 4.10
C ASN A 229 20.15 -13.08 2.97
N HIS A 230 18.92 -13.59 2.88
CA HIS A 230 18.54 -14.52 1.83
C HIS A 230 18.64 -13.84 0.44
N PRO A 231 19.23 -14.50 -0.57
CA PRO A 231 19.50 -13.89 -1.88
C PRO A 231 18.23 -13.47 -2.64
N ASN A 232 17.08 -14.11 -2.38
CA ASN A 232 15.81 -13.73 -2.99
C ASN A 232 15.27 -12.35 -2.59
N VAL A 233 15.64 -11.81 -1.42
CA VAL A 233 14.95 -10.61 -0.89
C VAL A 233 15.07 -9.42 -1.84
N GLY A 234 16.28 -9.17 -2.35
CA GLY A 234 16.53 -8.08 -3.29
C GLY A 234 15.62 -8.12 -4.53
N PRO A 235 15.69 -9.17 -5.37
CA PRO A 235 14.83 -9.26 -6.56
C PRO A 235 13.34 -9.36 -6.22
N PHE A 236 12.96 -10.04 -5.14
CA PHE A 236 11.56 -10.19 -4.73
C PHE A 236 10.94 -8.83 -4.37
N LEU A 237 11.56 -8.10 -3.44
CA LEU A 237 11.07 -6.80 -2.98
C LEU A 237 11.10 -5.76 -4.09
N CYS A 238 12.19 -5.71 -4.87
CA CYS A 238 12.32 -4.74 -5.97
C CYS A 238 11.22 -4.94 -7.01
N ARG A 239 10.90 -6.18 -7.39
CA ARG A 239 9.79 -6.46 -8.32
C ARG A 239 8.48 -5.88 -7.79
N GLN A 240 8.12 -6.16 -6.53
CA GLN A 240 6.87 -5.68 -5.96
C GLN A 240 6.81 -4.16 -5.89
N LEU A 241 7.87 -3.50 -5.41
CA LEU A 241 7.94 -2.03 -5.34
C LEU A 241 7.85 -1.38 -6.73
N ILE A 242 8.52 -1.93 -7.74
CA ILE A 242 8.40 -1.44 -9.12
C ILE A 242 6.95 -1.57 -9.62
N GLN A 243 6.25 -2.67 -9.31
CA GLN A 243 4.84 -2.83 -9.66
C GLN A 243 3.92 -1.83 -8.97
N ARG A 244 4.21 -1.49 -7.69
CA ARG A 244 3.44 -0.47 -6.98
C ARG A 244 3.71 0.94 -7.49
N LEU A 245 4.94 1.25 -7.89
CA LEU A 245 5.38 2.63 -8.14
C LEU A 245 5.47 3.01 -9.62
N VAL A 246 5.74 2.07 -10.53
CA VAL A 246 6.14 2.38 -11.91
C VAL A 246 5.36 1.57 -12.94
N THR A 247 5.52 0.25 -12.99
CA THR A 247 4.94 -0.59 -14.05
C THR A 247 4.64 -2.00 -13.58
N SER A 248 3.54 -2.60 -14.07
CA SER A 248 3.13 -3.96 -13.74
C SER A 248 4.09 -5.03 -14.28
N ASN A 249 4.88 -4.73 -15.30
CA ASN A 249 5.73 -5.69 -16.02
C ASN A 249 7.18 -5.20 -16.17
N PRO A 250 7.94 -5.02 -15.07
CA PRO A 250 9.34 -4.63 -15.17
C PRO A 250 10.19 -5.69 -15.87
N THR A 251 11.16 -5.24 -16.66
CA THR A 251 12.09 -6.15 -17.32
C THR A 251 13.08 -6.76 -16.33
N ALA A 252 13.68 -7.89 -16.69
CA ALA A 252 14.72 -8.54 -15.90
C ALA A 252 15.94 -7.61 -15.64
N PRO A 253 16.48 -6.86 -16.62
CA PRO A 253 17.51 -5.87 -16.38
C PRO A 253 17.14 -4.79 -15.35
N TYR A 254 15.90 -4.30 -15.36
CA TYR A 254 15.44 -3.32 -14.37
C TYR A 254 15.46 -3.89 -12.95
N ILE A 255 14.86 -5.06 -12.75
CA ILE A 255 14.86 -5.72 -11.44
C ILE A 255 16.30 -5.97 -10.99
N LYS A 256 17.19 -6.40 -11.90
CA LYS A 256 18.60 -6.66 -11.59
C LYS A 256 19.29 -5.43 -11.00
N ARG A 257 19.16 -4.25 -11.62
CA ARG A 257 19.81 -3.01 -11.16
C ARG A 257 19.29 -2.60 -9.77
N CYS A 258 17.98 -2.69 -9.56
CA CYS A 258 17.37 -2.40 -8.26
C CYS A 258 17.78 -3.42 -7.19
N ALA A 259 17.80 -4.72 -7.52
CA ALA A 259 18.22 -5.78 -6.62
C ALA A 259 19.71 -5.68 -6.27
N GLN A 260 20.57 -5.27 -7.20
CA GLN A 260 21.97 -4.97 -6.92
C GLN A 260 22.11 -3.81 -5.93
N THR A 261 21.31 -2.75 -6.09
CA THR A 261 21.25 -1.63 -5.13
C THR A 261 20.75 -2.09 -3.76
N PHE A 262 19.75 -2.96 -3.71
CA PHE A 262 19.33 -3.58 -2.45
C PHE A 262 20.47 -4.39 -1.83
N ASN A 263 21.21 -5.15 -2.62
CA ASN A 263 22.30 -5.97 -2.11
C ASN A 263 23.47 -5.14 -1.58
N ASN A 264 23.73 -3.98 -2.20
CA ASN A 264 24.74 -3.02 -1.81
C ASN A 264 24.42 -1.64 -2.43
N ASN A 265 24.22 -0.63 -1.59
CA ASN A 265 23.93 0.74 -2.03
C ASN A 265 25.15 1.52 -2.59
N GLY A 266 26.30 0.86 -2.77
CA GLY A 266 27.57 1.48 -3.14
C GLY A 266 28.47 1.83 -1.95
N SER A 267 27.99 1.64 -0.71
CA SER A 267 28.75 1.83 0.54
C SER A 267 28.75 0.56 1.41
N SER A 268 28.59 -0.61 0.79
CA SER A 268 28.51 -1.92 1.46
C SER A 268 27.34 -2.05 2.45
N VAL A 269 26.28 -1.25 2.26
CA VAL A 269 25.05 -1.35 3.05
C VAL A 269 23.99 -2.08 2.22
N ARG A 270 23.52 -3.21 2.74
CA ARG A 270 22.40 -3.97 2.20
C ARG A 270 21.08 -3.38 2.70
N GLY A 271 20.02 -3.44 1.89
CA GLY A 271 18.66 -3.10 2.28
C GLY A 271 18.41 -1.62 2.55
N ASP A 272 19.26 -0.71 2.06
CA ASP A 272 18.98 0.73 2.10
C ASP A 272 17.79 1.06 1.20
N MET A 273 16.62 1.27 1.81
CA MET A 273 15.37 1.51 1.10
C MET A 273 15.36 2.87 0.40
N GLY A 274 16.06 3.88 0.94
CA GLY A 274 16.22 5.16 0.26
C GLY A 274 16.96 5.00 -1.08
N ALA A 275 18.06 4.25 -1.08
CA ALA A 275 18.82 3.94 -2.29
C ALA A 275 18.01 3.10 -3.28
N VAL A 276 17.28 2.09 -2.81
CA VAL A 276 16.42 1.23 -3.66
C VAL A 276 15.29 2.02 -4.30
N ILE A 277 14.54 2.82 -3.53
CA ILE A 277 13.46 3.64 -4.07
C ILE A 277 14.00 4.67 -5.07
N LYS A 278 15.16 5.27 -4.80
CA LYS A 278 15.82 6.15 -5.76
C LYS A 278 16.15 5.40 -7.05
N ALA A 279 16.81 4.24 -6.95
CA ALA A 279 17.18 3.42 -8.12
C ALA A 279 15.97 3.05 -8.97
N ILE A 280 14.84 2.67 -8.34
CA ILE A 280 13.56 2.43 -9.03
C ILE A 280 13.12 3.68 -9.79
N LEU A 281 12.97 4.82 -9.12
CA LEU A 281 12.32 5.99 -9.71
C LEU A 281 13.16 6.71 -10.77
N ILE A 282 14.49 6.56 -10.74
CA ILE A 282 15.40 7.19 -11.73
C ILE A 282 15.90 6.22 -12.80
N ASP A 283 15.49 4.95 -12.76
CA ASP A 283 15.87 3.97 -13.77
C ASP A 283 15.45 4.43 -15.17
N SER A 284 16.26 4.11 -16.18
CA SER A 284 15.97 4.45 -17.57
C SER A 284 14.61 3.94 -18.03
N GLU A 285 14.18 2.76 -17.59
CA GLU A 285 12.86 2.21 -17.94
C GLU A 285 11.72 3.00 -17.28
N ALA A 286 11.91 3.50 -16.06
CA ALA A 286 10.93 4.34 -15.38
C ALA A 286 10.83 5.76 -15.97
N ARG A 287 11.94 6.28 -16.51
CA ARG A 287 12.04 7.67 -16.99
C ARG A 287 11.76 7.83 -18.49
N THR A 288 11.89 6.76 -19.26
CA THR A 288 11.69 6.78 -20.71
C THR A 288 10.25 6.42 -21.05
N VAL A 289 9.63 7.20 -21.93
CA VAL A 289 8.29 6.89 -22.43
C VAL A 289 8.38 5.64 -23.30
N SER A 290 7.80 4.54 -22.85
CA SER A 290 7.77 3.30 -23.63
C SER A 290 6.70 3.37 -24.71
N THR A 291 7.02 2.87 -25.90
CA THR A 291 6.07 2.63 -26.99
C THR A 291 5.46 1.24 -26.95
N ASP A 292 5.90 0.36 -26.04
CA ASP A 292 5.32 -0.97 -25.86
C ASP A 292 3.90 -0.84 -25.27
N ALA A 293 2.92 -1.35 -26.00
CA ALA A 293 1.52 -1.36 -25.58
C ALA A 293 1.27 -2.18 -24.29
N SER A 294 2.22 -3.02 -23.86
CA SER A 294 2.18 -3.77 -22.61
C SER A 294 2.95 -3.11 -21.46
N TYR A 295 3.58 -1.95 -21.68
CA TYR A 295 4.24 -1.17 -20.63
C TYR A 295 3.23 -0.32 -19.84
N GLY A 296 3.58 -0.04 -18.59
CA GLY A 296 2.78 0.76 -17.66
C GLY A 296 2.10 -0.07 -16.57
N LYS A 297 1.16 0.55 -15.86
CA LYS A 297 0.29 -0.07 -14.84
C LYS A 297 -1.06 0.62 -14.83
N LEU A 298 -2.08 -0.02 -14.26
CA LEU A 298 -3.31 0.70 -13.95
C LEU A 298 -3.05 1.62 -12.74
N ARG A 299 -3.54 2.86 -12.79
CA ARG A 299 -3.61 3.70 -11.59
C ARG A 299 -4.67 3.11 -10.67
N GLU A 300 -4.35 2.89 -9.41
CA GLU A 300 -5.31 2.40 -8.42
C GLU A 300 -6.38 3.47 -8.10
N PRO A 301 -7.65 3.10 -7.84
CA PRO A 301 -8.73 4.05 -7.55
C PRO A 301 -8.41 5.07 -6.45
N VAL A 302 -7.81 4.63 -5.33
CA VAL A 302 -7.40 5.53 -4.22
C VAL A 302 -6.38 6.56 -4.70
N VAL A 303 -5.45 6.15 -5.57
CA VAL A 303 -4.41 7.02 -6.14
C VAL A 303 -5.01 8.03 -7.12
N ARG A 304 -6.05 7.64 -7.88
CA ARG A 304 -6.77 8.55 -8.78
C ARG A 304 -7.43 9.69 -8.01
N LEU A 305 -8.10 9.38 -6.89
CA LEU A 305 -8.71 10.39 -6.03
C LEU A 305 -7.64 11.32 -5.41
N GLY A 306 -6.56 10.76 -4.88
CA GLY A 306 -5.44 11.56 -4.35
C GLY A 306 -4.80 12.46 -5.41
N ASN A 307 -4.67 11.98 -6.66
CA ASN A 307 -4.16 12.77 -7.78
C ASN A 307 -5.09 13.96 -8.09
N TRP A 308 -6.42 13.76 -8.10
CA TRP A 308 -7.38 14.87 -8.24
C TRP A 308 -7.24 15.89 -7.12
N MET A 309 -7.21 15.44 -5.86
CA MET A 309 -7.10 16.35 -4.71
C MET A 309 -5.87 17.25 -4.83
N ARG A 310 -4.73 16.68 -5.21
CA ARG A 310 -3.48 17.42 -5.35
C ARG A 310 -3.44 18.33 -6.57
N SER A 311 -3.92 17.82 -7.71
CA SER A 311 -3.89 18.56 -8.98
C SER A 311 -4.70 19.85 -8.93
N PHE A 312 -5.81 19.83 -8.18
CA PHE A 312 -6.78 20.93 -8.13
C PHE A 312 -6.87 21.60 -6.75
N ASP A 313 -5.87 21.37 -5.90
CA ASP A 313 -5.71 22.00 -4.59
C ASP A 313 -6.94 21.85 -3.68
N ALA A 314 -7.52 20.64 -3.64
CA ALA A 314 -8.69 20.35 -2.83
C ALA A 314 -8.47 20.70 -1.36
N ALA A 315 -9.49 21.24 -0.70
CA ALA A 315 -9.46 21.67 0.69
C ALA A 315 -10.70 21.15 1.43
N SER A 316 -10.57 20.99 2.76
CA SER A 316 -11.66 20.62 3.66
C SER A 316 -12.28 21.88 4.25
N ASP A 317 -13.59 22.05 4.10
CA ASP A 317 -14.35 23.18 4.67
C ASP A 317 -14.27 23.19 6.20
N SER A 318 -14.36 22.03 6.83
CA SER A 318 -14.26 21.88 8.29
C SER A 318 -12.84 21.75 8.84
N GLY A 319 -11.86 21.56 7.96
CA GLY A 319 -10.48 21.19 8.31
C GLY A 319 -10.30 19.73 8.78
N ASN A 320 -11.38 18.94 8.87
CA ASN A 320 -11.33 17.56 9.38
C ASN A 320 -11.27 16.49 8.28
N TRP A 321 -11.36 16.86 7.00
CA TRP A 321 -11.26 15.94 5.87
C TRP A 321 -12.22 14.75 5.98
N LEU A 322 -13.53 15.02 6.09
CA LEU A 322 -14.58 14.06 6.47
C LEU A 322 -14.88 12.97 5.43
N ILE A 323 -13.85 12.36 4.85
CA ILE A 323 -13.89 11.23 3.93
C ILE A 323 -13.60 9.97 4.75
N THR A 324 -14.60 9.09 4.83
CA THR A 324 -14.50 7.81 5.52
C THR A 324 -14.06 6.70 4.55
N SER A 325 -14.36 5.44 4.85
CA SER A 325 -14.03 4.32 3.97
C SER A 325 -14.62 4.52 2.57
N THR A 326 -13.78 4.25 1.57
CA THR A 326 -14.13 4.27 0.13
C THR A 326 -14.22 2.87 -0.47
N SER A 327 -14.29 1.84 0.38
CA SER A 327 -14.19 0.42 0.00
C SER A 327 -15.46 -0.14 -0.63
N SER A 328 -16.56 0.61 -0.66
CA SER A 328 -17.80 0.15 -1.31
C SER A 328 -17.58 -0.07 -2.81
N GLN A 329 -18.16 -1.14 -3.37
CA GLN A 329 -18.22 -1.38 -4.82
C GLN A 329 -18.96 -0.24 -5.56
N SER A 330 -19.87 0.46 -4.88
CA SER A 330 -20.55 1.66 -5.42
C SER A 330 -19.71 2.95 -5.32
N GLN A 331 -18.49 2.86 -4.80
CA GLN A 331 -17.53 3.96 -4.66
C GLN A 331 -16.22 3.63 -5.39
N LEU A 332 -15.07 3.72 -4.70
CA LEU A 332 -13.74 3.44 -5.28
C LEU A 332 -13.37 1.96 -5.25
N ASN A 333 -14.18 1.11 -4.58
CA ASN A 333 -13.89 -0.30 -4.35
C ASN A 333 -12.52 -0.58 -3.72
N GLN A 334 -11.94 0.42 -3.04
CA GLN A 334 -10.63 0.36 -2.43
C GLN A 334 -10.52 1.45 -1.38
N SER A 335 -9.96 1.12 -0.21
CA SER A 335 -9.59 2.11 0.81
C SER A 335 -8.31 1.65 1.53
N PRO A 336 -7.48 2.57 2.05
CA PRO A 336 -6.24 2.19 2.72
C PRO A 336 -6.51 1.28 3.92
N LEU A 337 -5.72 0.21 4.07
CA LEU A 337 -5.87 -0.79 5.14
C LEU A 337 -7.26 -1.45 5.19
N THR A 338 -7.96 -1.62 4.06
CA THR A 338 -9.20 -2.44 4.01
C THR A 338 -9.03 -3.65 3.10
N SER A 339 -7.83 -4.23 3.13
CA SER A 339 -7.52 -5.39 2.32
C SER A 339 -8.45 -6.57 2.64
N PRO A 340 -8.98 -7.29 1.63
CA PRO A 340 -9.85 -8.45 1.85
C PRO A 340 -9.09 -9.69 2.33
N SER A 341 -7.76 -9.76 2.15
CA SER A 341 -6.95 -10.93 2.52
C SER A 341 -5.47 -10.57 2.69
N VAL A 342 -4.67 -11.53 3.18
CA VAL A 342 -3.20 -11.40 3.26
C VAL A 342 -2.54 -11.11 1.90
N PHE A 343 -3.20 -11.40 0.78
CA PHE A 343 -2.70 -11.14 -0.59
C PHE A 343 -2.96 -9.72 -1.09
N ASN A 344 -3.36 -8.82 -0.20
CA ASN A 344 -3.85 -7.50 -0.54
C ASN A 344 -5.16 -7.51 -1.40
N PHE A 345 -5.56 -6.37 -1.97
CA PHE A 345 -6.64 -6.24 -2.94
C PHE A 345 -6.39 -7.04 -4.22
N PHE A 346 -5.12 -7.16 -4.62
CA PHE A 346 -4.73 -7.82 -5.86
C PHE A 346 -3.33 -8.41 -5.78
N ARG A 347 -3.16 -9.58 -6.41
CA ARG A 347 -1.91 -10.33 -6.39
C ARG A 347 -0.88 -9.71 -7.33
N PRO A 348 0.40 -9.56 -6.92
CA PRO A 348 1.45 -9.00 -7.77
C PRO A 348 1.63 -9.72 -9.12
N GLY A 349 1.30 -11.01 -9.19
CA GLY A 349 1.35 -11.83 -10.41
C GLY A 349 0.02 -12.05 -11.12
N TYR A 350 -1.05 -11.30 -10.80
CA TYR A 350 -2.35 -11.51 -11.44
C TYR A 350 -2.29 -11.20 -12.94
N VAL A 351 -2.76 -12.15 -13.74
CA VAL A 351 -2.87 -12.08 -15.20
C VAL A 351 -4.35 -12.22 -15.55
N PRO A 352 -5.01 -11.19 -16.11
CA PRO A 352 -6.44 -11.24 -16.42
C PRO A 352 -6.70 -12.19 -17.60
N ALA A 353 -7.40 -13.29 -17.34
CA ALA A 353 -7.73 -14.30 -18.34
C ALA A 353 -8.58 -13.72 -19.49
N ASN A 354 -8.48 -14.31 -20.68
CA ASN A 354 -9.27 -13.93 -21.87
C ASN A 354 -9.12 -12.47 -22.31
N THR A 355 -7.97 -11.85 -22.02
CA THR A 355 -7.64 -10.48 -22.47
C THR A 355 -6.40 -10.47 -23.36
N ILE A 356 -6.19 -9.39 -24.12
CA ILE A 356 -4.98 -9.22 -24.96
C ILE A 356 -3.70 -9.29 -24.11
N ILE A 357 -3.71 -8.70 -22.91
CA ILE A 357 -2.57 -8.71 -21.99
C ILE A 357 -2.38 -10.10 -21.36
N GLY A 358 -3.49 -10.78 -21.05
CA GLY A 358 -3.48 -12.14 -20.52
C GLY A 358 -2.91 -13.16 -21.50
N ASN A 359 -3.29 -13.08 -22.77
CA ASN A 359 -2.76 -13.93 -23.84
C ASN A 359 -1.25 -13.74 -24.08
N LYS A 360 -0.68 -12.62 -23.64
CA LYS A 360 0.76 -12.34 -23.65
C LYS A 360 1.47 -12.78 -22.36
N GLY A 361 0.75 -13.37 -21.40
CA GLY A 361 1.30 -13.75 -20.09
C GLY A 361 1.79 -12.57 -19.24
N LYS A 362 1.26 -11.37 -19.48
CA LYS A 362 1.67 -10.14 -18.80
C LYS A 362 0.76 -9.87 -17.61
N ALA A 363 1.36 -9.46 -16.49
CA ALA A 363 0.64 -9.14 -15.28
C ALA A 363 -0.10 -7.80 -15.44
N ALA A 364 -1.29 -7.71 -14.86
CA ALA A 364 -2.03 -6.46 -14.68
C ALA A 364 -2.74 -6.50 -13.32
N PRO A 365 -1.98 -6.40 -12.21
CA PRO A 365 -2.49 -6.71 -10.89
C PRO A 365 -3.80 -5.99 -10.53
N GLU A 366 -3.83 -4.68 -10.76
CA GLU A 366 -4.95 -3.80 -10.44
C GLU A 366 -6.26 -4.16 -11.18
N LEU A 367 -6.19 -4.92 -12.29
CA LEU A 367 -7.39 -5.41 -12.97
C LEU A 367 -8.15 -6.47 -12.17
N GLN A 368 -7.54 -7.07 -11.13
CA GLN A 368 -8.22 -8.05 -10.28
C GLN A 368 -9.40 -7.46 -9.48
N ILE A 369 -9.40 -6.14 -9.27
CA ILE A 369 -10.51 -5.40 -8.63
C ILE A 369 -11.28 -4.52 -9.63
N THR A 370 -11.06 -4.71 -10.93
CA THR A 370 -11.67 -3.91 -11.99
C THR A 370 -12.66 -4.77 -12.78
N ASP A 371 -13.94 -4.48 -12.59
CA ASP A 371 -15.09 -5.02 -13.31
C ASP A 371 -16.00 -3.89 -13.83
N GLU A 372 -17.04 -4.24 -14.60
CA GLU A 372 -17.97 -3.27 -15.19
C GLU A 372 -18.64 -2.37 -14.14
N VAL A 373 -18.97 -2.93 -12.98
CA VAL A 373 -19.62 -2.21 -11.87
C VAL A 373 -18.64 -1.20 -11.26
N SER A 374 -17.41 -1.63 -10.97
CA SER A 374 -16.37 -0.78 -10.39
C SER A 374 -15.97 0.37 -11.31
N VAL A 375 -15.95 0.15 -12.63
CA VAL A 375 -15.64 1.19 -13.61
C VAL A 375 -16.75 2.23 -13.64
N ALA A 376 -18.01 1.81 -13.70
CA ALA A 376 -19.15 2.73 -13.65
C ALA A 376 -19.22 3.49 -12.31
N ALA A 377 -19.01 2.78 -11.19
CA ALA A 377 -19.00 3.35 -9.85
C ALA A 377 -17.89 4.40 -9.68
N TYR A 378 -16.70 4.13 -10.20
CA TYR A 378 -15.59 5.10 -10.21
C TYR A 378 -15.97 6.38 -10.95
N VAL A 379 -16.54 6.28 -12.16
CA VAL A 379 -16.95 7.45 -12.94
C VAL A 379 -18.03 8.26 -12.20
N ASN A 380 -19.04 7.59 -11.65
CA ASN A 380 -20.10 8.25 -10.86
C ASN A 380 -19.56 8.93 -9.59
N THR A 381 -18.61 8.27 -8.91
CA THR A 381 -17.94 8.81 -7.72
C THR A 381 -17.14 10.05 -8.08
N MET A 382 -16.35 9.99 -9.15
CA MET A 382 -15.55 11.13 -9.58
C MET A 382 -16.41 12.27 -10.11
N GLN A 383 -17.51 11.99 -10.83
CA GLN A 383 -18.47 13.00 -11.25
C GLN A 383 -18.99 13.78 -10.04
N THR A 384 -19.51 13.07 -9.04
CA THR A 384 -20.01 13.70 -7.80
C THR A 384 -18.93 14.48 -7.08
N THR A 385 -17.72 13.90 -6.97
CA THR A 385 -16.56 14.53 -6.33
C THR A 385 -16.15 15.83 -7.02
N ILE A 386 -16.10 15.82 -8.35
CA ILE A 386 -15.71 16.97 -9.17
C ILE A 386 -16.78 18.06 -9.12
N GLU A 387 -18.07 17.68 -9.10
CA GLU A 387 -19.18 18.61 -9.10
C GLU A 387 -19.40 19.26 -7.73
N LYS A 388 -19.42 18.46 -6.65
CA LYS A 388 -19.91 18.89 -5.34
C LYS A 388 -18.87 18.78 -4.22
N GLY A 389 -17.86 17.94 -4.40
CA GLY A 389 -16.92 17.51 -3.36
C GLY A 389 -17.21 16.10 -2.86
N ILE A 390 -16.39 15.64 -1.91
CA ILE A 390 -16.44 14.30 -1.32
C ILE A 390 -16.37 14.38 0.20
N GLY A 391 -16.85 13.34 0.87
CA GLY A 391 -16.96 13.27 2.32
C GLY A 391 -18.32 13.73 2.84
N SER A 392 -18.54 13.62 4.14
CA SER A 392 -19.78 14.05 4.79
C SER A 392 -20.04 15.53 4.49
N SER A 393 -21.27 15.85 4.08
CA SER A 393 -21.66 17.21 3.64
C SER A 393 -20.80 17.80 2.51
N SER A 394 -20.17 16.92 1.71
CA SER A 394 -19.19 17.29 0.68
C SER A 394 -17.98 18.06 1.21
N ASP A 395 -17.55 17.82 2.45
CA ASP A 395 -16.51 18.58 3.16
C ASP A 395 -15.24 18.88 2.35
N VAL A 396 -14.78 17.96 1.49
CA VAL A 396 -13.56 18.14 0.69
C VAL A 396 -13.91 18.52 -0.75
N LYS A 397 -13.49 19.73 -1.17
CA LYS A 397 -13.85 20.34 -2.46
C LYS A 397 -12.64 20.97 -3.14
N ALA A 398 -12.71 21.15 -4.45
CA ALA A 398 -11.75 21.94 -5.23
C ALA A 398 -12.45 23.17 -5.82
N ALA A 399 -11.85 24.35 -5.67
CA ALA A 399 -12.40 25.61 -6.18
C ALA A 399 -12.17 25.81 -7.68
N TYR A 400 -11.19 25.11 -8.24
CA TYR A 400 -10.79 25.20 -9.66
C TYR A 400 -10.49 26.61 -10.18
N SER A 401 -10.09 27.54 -9.31
CA SER A 401 -9.97 28.97 -9.65
C SER A 401 -8.99 29.21 -10.81
N LYS A 402 -7.92 28.40 -10.90
CA LYS A 402 -6.92 28.50 -11.98
C LYS A 402 -7.44 27.94 -13.30
N GLU A 403 -8.26 26.90 -13.24
CA GLU A 403 -8.87 26.27 -14.41
C GLU A 403 -10.04 27.12 -14.94
N LEU A 404 -10.80 27.75 -14.05
CA LEU A 404 -11.87 28.69 -14.40
C LEU A 404 -11.37 29.89 -15.20
N ALA A 405 -10.15 30.37 -14.93
CA ALA A 405 -9.51 31.43 -15.71
C ALA A 405 -9.26 31.03 -17.18
N LEU A 406 -9.20 29.74 -17.48
CA LEU A 406 -9.01 29.20 -18.83
C LEU A 406 -10.32 28.74 -19.48
N ALA A 407 -11.48 28.87 -18.84
CA ALA A 407 -12.73 28.30 -19.34
C ALA A 407 -13.19 28.85 -20.71
N ASN A 408 -12.74 30.05 -21.09
CA ASN A 408 -13.00 30.64 -22.41
C ASN A 408 -12.08 30.07 -23.51
N ASP A 409 -11.00 29.38 -23.16
CA ASP A 409 -10.04 28.75 -24.07
C ASP A 409 -10.01 27.23 -23.80
N PRO A 410 -10.87 26.45 -24.47
CA PRO A 410 -10.95 25.00 -24.30
C PRO A 410 -9.61 24.29 -24.52
N VAL A 411 -8.78 24.75 -25.46
CA VAL A 411 -7.49 24.14 -25.76
C VAL A 411 -6.53 24.36 -24.59
N ALA A 412 -6.40 25.59 -24.10
CA ALA A 412 -5.56 25.89 -22.94
C ALA A 412 -6.03 25.15 -21.68
N LEU A 413 -7.34 25.08 -21.45
CA LEU A 413 -7.93 24.35 -20.32
C LEU A 413 -7.57 22.85 -20.37
N VAL A 414 -7.78 22.19 -21.52
CA VAL A 414 -7.46 20.76 -21.68
C VAL A 414 -5.96 20.51 -21.54
N ASN A 415 -5.11 21.38 -22.10
CA ASN A 415 -3.65 21.28 -21.97
C ASN A 415 -3.20 21.40 -20.50
N ARG A 416 -3.82 22.29 -19.72
CA ARG A 416 -3.54 22.43 -18.29
C ARG A 416 -3.93 21.17 -17.52
N ILE A 417 -5.10 20.60 -17.79
CA ILE A 417 -5.58 19.40 -17.10
C ILE A 417 -4.70 18.18 -17.43
N ASP A 418 -4.31 18.03 -18.69
CA ASP A 418 -3.36 17.00 -19.15
C ASP A 418 -2.02 17.08 -18.40
N LEU A 419 -1.49 18.30 -18.24
CA LEU A 419 -0.26 18.56 -17.48
C LEU A 419 -0.40 18.19 -16.00
N LEU A 420 -1.45 18.68 -15.33
CA LEU A 420 -1.63 18.50 -13.89
C LEU A 420 -1.85 17.03 -13.51
N LEU A 421 -2.69 16.33 -14.27
CA LEU A 421 -2.99 14.92 -14.02
C LEU A 421 -1.90 13.97 -14.54
N GLY A 422 -0.92 14.47 -15.30
CA GLY A 422 0.19 13.70 -15.85
C GLY A 422 -0.28 12.62 -16.82
N VAL A 423 -1.24 12.94 -17.70
CA VAL A 423 -1.92 11.97 -18.57
C VAL A 423 -1.09 11.67 -19.81
N ARG A 424 -0.55 12.72 -20.45
CA ARG A 424 0.03 12.67 -21.80
C ARG A 424 -0.99 12.18 -22.82
N MET A 425 -2.13 12.87 -22.87
CA MET A 425 -3.24 12.53 -23.75
C MET A 425 -2.78 12.30 -25.19
N SER A 426 -3.28 11.24 -25.80
CA SER A 426 -3.23 11.05 -27.25
C SER A 426 -3.89 12.23 -27.98
N ALA A 427 -3.46 12.50 -29.21
CA ALA A 427 -4.05 13.56 -30.03
C ALA A 427 -5.57 13.38 -30.20
N THR A 428 -6.02 12.13 -30.36
CA THR A 428 -7.44 11.78 -30.46
C THR A 428 -8.21 12.09 -29.19
N LEU A 429 -7.69 11.72 -28.00
CA LEU A 429 -8.36 12.02 -26.74
C LEU A 429 -8.42 13.53 -26.50
N ARG A 430 -7.31 14.25 -26.74
CA ARG A 430 -7.25 15.70 -26.60
C ARG A 430 -8.30 16.40 -27.45
N ALA A 431 -8.41 16.03 -28.73
CA ALA A 431 -9.42 16.58 -29.63
C ALA A 431 -10.84 16.32 -29.12
N ARG A 432 -11.17 15.08 -28.75
CA ARG A 432 -12.50 14.71 -28.24
C ARG A 432 -12.91 15.50 -27.00
N ILE A 433 -12.00 15.65 -26.04
CA ILE A 433 -12.29 16.43 -24.82
C ILE A 433 -12.45 17.92 -25.18
N THR A 434 -11.58 18.45 -26.03
CA THR A 434 -11.66 19.85 -26.48
C THR A 434 -12.99 20.15 -27.17
N ASP A 435 -13.45 19.27 -28.06
CA ASP A 435 -14.73 19.40 -28.75
C ASP A 435 -15.91 19.34 -27.77
N ALA A 436 -15.89 18.38 -26.83
CA ALA A 436 -16.93 18.24 -25.81
C ALA A 436 -17.03 19.48 -24.89
N VAL A 437 -15.88 20.03 -24.48
CA VAL A 437 -15.80 21.26 -23.68
C VAL A 437 -16.29 22.47 -24.49
N THR A 438 -15.92 22.56 -25.76
CA THR A 438 -16.36 23.64 -26.66
C THR A 438 -17.87 23.62 -26.85
N GLY A 439 -18.48 22.43 -26.89
CA GLY A 439 -19.93 22.23 -26.99
C GLY A 439 -20.75 22.83 -25.83
N ILE A 440 -20.13 23.08 -24.68
CA ILE A 440 -20.76 23.87 -23.61
C ILE A 440 -20.63 25.35 -23.99
N ALA A 441 -21.67 25.96 -24.52
CA ALA A 441 -21.66 27.38 -24.86
C ALA A 441 -21.56 28.25 -23.60
N ILE A 442 -20.66 29.24 -23.61
CA ILE A 442 -20.64 30.31 -22.59
C ILE A 442 -21.54 31.43 -23.12
N PRO A 443 -22.60 31.82 -22.37
CA PRO A 443 -23.47 32.92 -22.76
C PRO A 443 -22.70 34.23 -22.99
N ALA A 444 -23.24 35.10 -23.87
CA ALA A 444 -22.66 36.41 -24.15
C ALA A 444 -22.64 37.31 -22.91
N ALA A 445 -21.80 38.35 -22.92
CA ALA A 445 -21.53 39.25 -21.79
C ALA A 445 -22.74 40.03 -21.22
N GLY A 446 -23.93 39.91 -21.82
CA GLY A 446 -25.19 40.48 -21.31
C GLY A 446 -26.10 39.48 -20.59
N ALA A 447 -25.73 38.20 -20.52
CA ALA A 447 -26.47 37.20 -19.75
C ALA A 447 -26.23 37.36 -18.23
N ALA A 448 -27.09 36.76 -17.42
CA ALA A 448 -26.90 36.74 -15.97
C ALA A 448 -25.55 36.11 -15.60
N GLN A 449 -24.79 36.78 -14.72
CA GLN A 449 -23.42 36.40 -14.35
C GLN A 449 -23.35 34.96 -13.82
N ASP A 450 -24.32 34.54 -12.99
CA ASP A 450 -24.40 33.18 -12.46
C ASP A 450 -24.54 32.11 -13.56
N THR A 451 -25.18 32.45 -14.69
CA THR A 451 -25.32 31.55 -15.83
C THR A 451 -24.00 31.42 -16.58
N ILE A 452 -23.27 32.53 -16.75
CA ILE A 452 -21.93 32.55 -17.34
C ILE A 452 -20.96 31.73 -16.49
N ASP A 453 -20.97 31.93 -15.17
CA ASP A 453 -20.07 31.24 -14.24
C ASP A 453 -20.40 29.75 -14.15
N THR A 454 -21.68 29.38 -14.16
CA THR A 454 -22.11 27.97 -14.25
C THR A 454 -21.62 27.31 -15.54
N ALA A 455 -21.75 27.98 -16.70
CA ALA A 455 -21.27 27.44 -17.97
C ALA A 455 -19.75 27.24 -17.98
N LYS A 456 -18.99 28.22 -17.46
CA LYS A 456 -17.53 28.11 -17.31
C LYS A 456 -17.12 26.97 -16.38
N LEU A 457 -17.80 26.84 -15.24
CA LEU A 457 -17.53 25.77 -14.29
C LEU A 457 -17.86 24.39 -14.88
N ASN A 458 -18.93 24.28 -15.66
CA ASN A 458 -19.29 23.04 -16.35
C ASN A 458 -18.22 22.64 -17.39
N ARG A 459 -17.63 23.59 -18.11
CA ARG A 459 -16.47 23.31 -18.99
C ARG A 459 -15.30 22.70 -18.24
N VAL A 460 -14.93 23.29 -17.10
CA VAL A 460 -13.84 22.79 -16.25
C VAL A 460 -14.15 21.39 -15.72
N ARG A 461 -15.34 21.20 -15.13
CA ARG A 461 -15.77 19.91 -14.59
C ARG A 461 -15.79 18.82 -15.65
N LEU A 462 -16.33 19.12 -16.84
CA LEU A 462 -16.37 18.17 -17.96
C LEU A 462 -14.97 17.78 -18.41
N ALA A 463 -14.07 18.75 -18.57
CA ALA A 463 -12.70 18.49 -18.98
C ALA A 463 -11.96 17.57 -17.98
N ILE A 464 -12.13 17.81 -16.68
CA ILE A 464 -11.53 16.98 -15.62
C ILE A 464 -12.14 15.59 -15.63
N LEU A 465 -13.48 15.47 -15.65
CA LEU A 465 -14.18 14.19 -15.60
C LEU A 465 -13.82 13.30 -16.79
N LEU A 466 -13.89 13.83 -18.02
CA LEU A 466 -13.57 13.07 -19.22
C LEU A 466 -12.10 12.64 -19.24
N THR A 467 -11.20 13.49 -18.73
CA THR A 467 -9.79 13.11 -18.57
C THR A 467 -9.65 11.95 -17.59
N MET A 468 -10.23 12.06 -16.39
CA MET A 468 -10.10 11.04 -15.34
C MET A 468 -10.83 9.72 -15.67
N ALA A 469 -11.86 9.76 -16.50
CA ALA A 469 -12.55 8.57 -17.02
C ALA A 469 -11.81 7.93 -18.22
N SER A 470 -10.82 8.60 -18.80
CA SER A 470 -10.18 8.13 -20.03
C SER A 470 -9.20 6.97 -19.79
N PRO A 471 -9.05 6.04 -20.75
CA PRO A 471 -8.00 5.03 -20.71
C PRO A 471 -6.58 5.60 -20.61
N ASP A 472 -6.30 6.74 -21.26
CA ASP A 472 -4.97 7.41 -21.20
C ASP A 472 -4.63 7.86 -19.76
N TYR A 473 -5.63 8.24 -18.96
CA TYR A 473 -5.44 8.55 -17.55
C TYR A 473 -5.50 7.31 -16.65
N ILE A 474 -6.32 6.32 -16.97
CA ILE A 474 -6.45 5.14 -16.13
C ILE A 474 -5.20 4.26 -16.23
N ALA A 475 -4.61 4.15 -17.42
CA ALA A 475 -3.33 3.49 -17.67
C ALA A 475 -2.16 4.47 -17.50
N GLN A 476 -1.31 4.24 -16.50
CA GLN A 476 -0.07 4.99 -16.27
C GLN A 476 1.03 4.44 -17.16
N ARG A 477 1.60 5.28 -18.02
CA ARG A 477 2.67 4.95 -18.98
C ARG A 477 3.89 5.86 -18.84
#